data_AF-A0A0G1CU94-F1
#
_entry.id   AF-A0A0G1CU94-F1
#
_cell.length_a   1.000
_cell.length_b   1.000
_cell.length_c   1.000
_cell.angle_alpha   90.00
_cell.angle_beta   90.00
_cell.angle_gamma   90.00
#
_symmetry.space_group_name_H-M   'P 1'
#
loop_
_entity.id
_entity.type
_entity.pdbx_description
1 polymer ?
#
loop_
_entity_poly.entity_id
_entity_poly.type
_entity_poly.pdbx_seq_one_letter_code
_entity_poly.pdbx_strand_id
1 'polypeptide(L)'
;MKNKELEQKLMEVDAQLKALGDLNALVLQSQNLPNIISDAQTKKSSLESFLADLPARGEEVNKLAGDAKSLSEQLATRDQEVSELVGQTEELQKKVLTLVEETRVQLGKAANEKLANSFEQVKGDLKSDKSKFFWWLVGAIASLVIATAAVVWWQLEEIGTLYHLSFPVRIALLSPIIYLIVFIKSEYNRARNLIEEYTFKAAIARSFEAYKEIVEGTELKASKETLGFILKSISDLYSSPMVNIKNNRDGEKESSIAIASQVQNIIKDGMNKS
;
A
#
# COMPACT_ATOMS: atom_id res chain seq x y z
N MET A 1 -4.61 -93.13 109.06
CA MET A 1 -3.45 -93.10 108.14
C MET A 1 -3.82 -92.87 106.66
N LYS A 2 -5.03 -93.20 106.18
CA LYS A 2 -5.38 -93.10 104.74
C LYS A 2 -5.60 -91.69 104.16
N ASN A 3 -5.92 -90.67 104.97
CA ASN A 3 -6.28 -89.34 104.44
C ASN A 3 -5.09 -88.51 103.93
N LYS A 4 -3.93 -88.57 104.62
CA LYS A 4 -2.75 -87.78 104.23
C LYS A 4 -2.12 -88.26 102.91
N GLU A 5 -2.10 -89.57 102.65
CA GLU A 5 -1.66 -90.11 101.36
C GLU A 5 -2.61 -89.72 100.22
N LEU A 6 -3.92 -89.67 100.48
CA LEU A 6 -4.90 -89.24 99.49
C LEU A 6 -4.74 -87.76 99.13
N GLU A 7 -4.52 -86.89 100.12
CA GLU A 7 -4.25 -85.47 99.90
C GLU A 7 -2.94 -85.26 99.12
N GLN A 8 -1.89 -86.03 99.42
CA GLN A 8 -0.62 -85.94 98.70
C GLN A 8 -0.75 -86.39 97.24
N LYS A 9 -1.51 -87.46 96.98
CA LYS A 9 -1.81 -87.89 95.61
C LYS A 9 -2.72 -86.92 94.86
N LEU A 10 -3.66 -86.27 95.55
CA LEU A 10 -4.50 -85.23 94.96
C LEU A 10 -3.67 -84.00 94.56
N MET A 11 -2.72 -83.58 95.40
CA MET A 11 -1.79 -82.50 95.07
C MET A 11 -0.84 -82.87 93.91
N GLU A 12 -0.36 -84.11 93.86
CA GLU A 12 0.51 -84.58 92.77
C GLU A 12 -0.26 -84.68 91.44
N VAL A 13 -1.51 -85.17 91.48
CA VAL A 13 -2.40 -85.21 90.32
C VAL A 13 -2.74 -83.80 89.85
N ASP A 14 -3.05 -82.86 90.75
CA ASP A 14 -3.33 -81.47 90.39
C ASP A 14 -2.10 -80.77 89.78
N ALA A 15 -0.91 -81.00 90.34
CA ALA A 15 0.34 -80.51 89.78
C ALA A 15 0.64 -81.10 88.38
N GLN A 16 0.36 -82.39 88.17
CA GLN A 16 0.47 -83.02 86.86
C GLN A 16 -0.56 -82.48 85.87
N LEU A 17 -1.79 -82.24 86.32
CA LEU A 17 -2.87 -81.68 85.49
C LEU A 17 -2.55 -80.25 85.04
N LYS A 18 -1.96 -79.47 85.94
CA LYS A 18 -1.47 -78.12 85.63
C LYS A 18 -0.29 -78.15 84.65
N ALA A 19 0.68 -79.04 84.86
CA ALA A 19 1.79 -79.24 83.93
C ALA A 19 1.33 -79.69 82.53
N LEU A 20 0.29 -80.52 82.45
CA LEU A 20 -0.35 -80.93 81.19
C LEU A 20 -1.07 -79.75 80.49
N GLY A 21 -1.71 -78.86 81.26
CA GLY A 21 -2.31 -77.63 80.74
C GLY A 21 -1.29 -76.68 80.13
N ASP A 22 -0.17 -76.45 80.81
CA ASP A 22 0.94 -75.63 80.32
C ASP A 22 1.62 -76.26 79.09
N LEU A 23 1.73 -77.59 79.05
CA LEU A 23 2.27 -78.31 77.89
C LEU A 23 1.37 -78.17 76.66
N ASN A 24 0.04 -78.20 76.84
CA ASN A 24 -0.92 -78.02 75.75
C ASN A 24 -0.85 -76.59 75.16
N ALA A 25 -0.68 -75.57 76.01
CA ALA A 25 -0.47 -74.20 75.55
C ALA A 25 0.82 -74.06 74.72
N LEU A 26 1.90 -74.75 75.13
CA LEU A 26 3.16 -74.79 74.40
C LEU A 26 3.05 -75.52 73.05
N VAL A 27 2.24 -76.58 72.99
CA VAL A 27 1.94 -77.32 71.74
C VAL A 27 1.10 -76.47 70.78
N LEU A 28 0.12 -75.72 71.28
CA LEU A 28 -0.65 -74.77 70.44
C LEU A 28 0.24 -73.64 69.89
N GLN A 29 1.21 -73.17 70.69
CA GLN A 29 2.18 -72.18 70.24
C GLN A 29 3.17 -72.76 69.22
N SER A 30 3.59 -74.02 69.36
CA SER A 30 4.46 -74.71 68.40
C SER A 30 3.79 -75.00 67.06
N GLN A 31 2.47 -75.10 67.02
CA GLN A 31 1.69 -75.23 65.77
C GLN A 31 1.64 -73.95 64.93
N ASN A 32 1.81 -72.75 65.53
CA ASN A 32 1.83 -71.47 64.81
C ASN A 32 3.23 -71.03 64.36
N LEU A 33 4.28 -71.60 64.96
CA LEU A 33 5.68 -71.37 64.58
C LEU A 33 5.96 -71.60 63.08
N PRO A 34 5.45 -72.66 62.41
CA PRO A 34 5.62 -72.88 60.98
C PRO A 34 5.06 -71.76 60.10
N ASN A 35 3.89 -71.21 60.45
CA ASN A 35 3.27 -70.11 59.69
C ASN A 35 4.09 -68.82 59.84
N ILE A 36 4.56 -68.51 61.05
CA ILE A 36 5.43 -67.35 61.30
C ILE A 36 6.76 -67.49 60.55
N ILE A 37 7.33 -68.71 60.52
CA ILE A 37 8.56 -69.00 59.77
C ILE A 37 8.33 -68.82 58.26
N SER A 38 7.19 -69.28 57.74
CA SER A 38 6.81 -69.11 56.34
C SER A 38 6.63 -67.63 55.97
N ASP A 39 5.92 -66.85 56.79
CA ASP A 39 5.73 -65.41 56.60
C ASP A 39 7.04 -64.63 56.70
N ALA A 40 7.94 -65.04 57.61
CA ALA A 40 9.27 -64.46 57.71
C ALA A 40 10.12 -64.76 56.46
N GLN A 41 10.01 -65.97 55.90
CA GLN A 41 10.69 -66.35 54.67
C GLN A 41 10.16 -65.61 53.45
N THR A 42 8.83 -65.45 53.31
CA THR A 42 8.25 -64.70 52.18
C THR A 42 8.60 -63.21 52.24
N LYS A 43 8.58 -62.61 53.45
CA LYS A 43 9.05 -61.23 53.65
C LYS A 43 10.54 -61.09 53.38
N LYS A 44 11.36 -62.05 53.81
CA LYS A 44 12.80 -62.07 53.52
C LYS A 44 13.05 -62.09 52.01
N SER A 45 12.40 -62.98 51.26
CA SER A 45 12.54 -63.03 49.79
C SER A 45 12.05 -61.75 49.10
N SER A 46 10.99 -61.11 49.61
CA SER A 46 10.52 -59.82 49.08
C SER A 46 11.48 -58.67 49.39
N LEU A 47 12.14 -58.70 50.54
CA LEU A 47 13.20 -57.76 50.91
C LEU A 47 14.45 -57.96 50.05
N GLU A 48 14.85 -59.21 49.82
CA GLU A 48 15.98 -59.56 48.97
C GLU A 48 15.75 -59.12 47.51
N SER A 49 14.54 -59.30 46.97
CA SER A 49 14.22 -58.81 45.62
C SER A 49 14.20 -57.29 45.54
N PHE A 50 13.65 -56.59 46.54
CA PHE A 50 13.68 -55.13 46.60
C PHE A 50 15.11 -54.58 46.73
N LEU A 51 15.96 -55.21 47.54
CA LEU A 51 17.38 -54.88 47.67
C LEU A 51 18.15 -55.11 46.37
N ALA A 52 17.79 -56.13 45.59
CA ALA A 52 18.39 -56.40 44.30
C ALA A 52 17.94 -55.41 43.21
N ASP A 53 16.73 -54.84 43.30
CA ASP A 53 16.16 -53.89 42.33
C ASP A 53 16.54 -52.42 42.62
N LEU A 54 16.90 -52.11 43.87
CA LEU A 54 17.33 -50.78 44.32
C LEU A 54 18.45 -50.15 43.48
N PRO A 55 19.53 -50.87 43.10
CA PRO A 55 20.60 -50.33 42.25
C PRO A 55 20.08 -49.91 40.87
N ALA A 56 19.25 -50.74 40.24
CA ALA A 56 18.69 -50.46 38.92
C ALA A 56 17.80 -49.21 38.94
N ARG A 57 16.97 -49.07 39.99
CA ARG A 57 16.17 -47.85 40.21
C ARG A 57 17.04 -46.61 40.48
N GLY A 58 18.14 -46.77 41.23
CA GLY A 58 19.10 -45.68 41.47
C GLY A 58 19.78 -45.21 40.18
N GLU A 59 20.11 -46.14 39.29
CA GLU A 59 20.68 -45.83 37.97
C GLU A 59 19.67 -45.12 37.07
N GLU A 60 18.41 -45.56 37.08
CA GLU A 60 17.32 -44.94 36.31
C GLU A 60 17.00 -43.51 36.81
N VAL A 61 16.98 -43.30 38.13
CA VAL A 61 16.82 -41.96 38.73
C VAL A 61 17.98 -41.04 38.36
N ASN A 62 19.22 -41.53 38.40
CA ASN A 62 20.38 -40.74 37.99
C ASN A 62 20.33 -40.37 36.50
N LYS A 63 19.88 -41.30 35.65
CA LYS A 63 19.69 -41.02 34.22
C LYS A 63 18.61 -39.95 34.00
N LEU A 64 17.45 -40.10 34.64
CA LEU A 64 16.36 -39.10 34.60
C LEU A 64 16.82 -37.72 35.11
N ALA A 65 17.62 -37.67 36.17
CA ALA A 65 18.19 -36.42 36.68
C ALA A 65 19.16 -35.78 35.67
N GLY A 66 19.98 -36.59 34.98
CA GLY A 66 20.85 -36.14 33.91
C GLY A 66 20.08 -35.60 32.70
N ASP A 67 19.05 -36.33 32.26
CA ASP A 67 18.19 -35.93 31.15
C ASP A 67 17.43 -34.64 31.47
N ALA A 68 16.89 -34.51 32.68
CA ALA A 68 16.21 -33.30 33.15
C ALA A 68 17.14 -32.07 33.16
N LYS A 69 18.40 -32.25 33.58
CA LYS A 69 19.41 -31.19 33.54
C LYS A 69 19.74 -30.77 32.11
N SER A 70 19.98 -31.73 31.23
CA SER A 70 20.22 -31.47 29.79
C SER A 70 19.05 -30.75 29.14
N LEU A 71 17.81 -31.16 29.44
CA LEU A 71 16.60 -30.52 28.91
C LEU A 71 16.47 -29.07 29.39
N SER A 72 16.80 -28.80 30.67
CA SER A 72 16.80 -27.46 31.23
C SER A 72 17.84 -26.55 30.57
N GLU A 73 19.04 -27.06 30.28
CA GLU A 73 20.09 -26.30 29.58
C GLU A 73 19.68 -26.00 28.13
N GLN A 74 19.07 -26.96 27.44
CA GLN A 74 18.52 -26.76 26.10
C GLN A 74 17.38 -25.74 26.07
N LEU A 75 16.47 -25.76 27.06
CA LEU A 75 15.40 -24.78 27.19
C LEU A 75 15.95 -23.37 27.37
N ALA A 76 16.94 -23.18 28.24
CA ALA A 76 17.58 -21.87 28.43
C ALA A 76 18.22 -21.35 27.13
N THR A 77 18.87 -22.24 26.37
CA THR A 77 19.49 -21.88 25.09
C THR A 77 18.44 -21.51 24.05
N ARG A 78 17.36 -22.29 23.96
CA ARG A 78 16.25 -22.05 23.03
C ARG A 78 15.50 -20.77 23.35
N ASP A 79 15.27 -20.45 24.62
CA ASP A 79 14.65 -19.19 25.03
C ASP A 79 15.50 -17.99 24.61
N GLN A 80 16.84 -18.09 24.72
CA GLN A 80 17.74 -17.05 24.25
C GLN A 80 17.70 -16.91 22.72
N GLU A 81 17.73 -18.01 21.96
CA GLU A 81 17.60 -18.00 20.50
C GLU A 81 16.25 -17.39 20.06
N VAL A 82 15.15 -17.76 20.71
CA VAL A 82 13.82 -17.20 20.42
C VAL A 82 13.77 -15.71 20.71
N SER A 83 14.33 -15.27 21.85
CA SER A 83 14.39 -13.84 22.18
C SER A 83 15.19 -13.04 21.15
N GLU A 84 16.29 -13.59 20.65
CA GLU A 84 17.11 -12.94 19.63
C GLU A 84 16.37 -12.88 18.28
N LEU A 85 15.73 -13.97 17.87
CA LEU A 85 14.92 -14.03 16.65
C LEU A 85 13.73 -13.07 16.69
N VAL A 86 13.07 -12.92 17.83
CA VAL A 86 12.00 -11.94 18.03
C VAL A 86 12.55 -10.53 17.85
N GLY A 87 13.69 -10.20 18.47
CA GLY A 87 14.33 -8.90 18.31
C GLY A 87 14.70 -8.59 16.85
N GLN A 88 15.30 -9.56 16.15
CA GLN A 88 15.62 -9.45 14.73
C GLN A 88 14.37 -9.27 13.86
N THR A 89 13.28 -9.97 14.20
CA THR A 89 12.00 -9.87 13.47
C THR A 89 11.36 -8.49 13.65
N GLU A 90 11.38 -7.94 14.87
CA GLU A 90 10.89 -6.58 15.14
C GLU A 90 11.71 -5.51 14.41
N GLU A 91 13.04 -5.67 14.38
CA GLU A 91 13.92 -4.76 13.64
C GLU A 91 13.67 -4.85 12.12
N LEU A 92 13.53 -6.07 11.59
CA LEU A 92 13.21 -6.30 10.20
C LEU A 92 11.85 -5.70 9.84
N GLN A 93 10.85 -5.87 10.69
CA GLN A 93 9.52 -5.28 10.50
C GLN A 93 9.61 -3.75 10.43
N LYS A 94 10.37 -3.11 11.33
CA LYS A 94 10.61 -1.66 11.29
C LYS A 94 11.29 -1.23 9.99
N LYS A 95 12.35 -1.93 9.57
CA LYS A 95 13.05 -1.65 8.31
C LYS A 95 12.12 -1.77 7.10
N VAL A 96 11.31 -2.82 7.05
CA VAL A 96 10.32 -3.02 5.96
C VAL A 96 9.31 -1.88 5.93
N LEU A 97 8.77 -1.47 7.07
CA LEU A 97 7.81 -0.35 7.14
C LEU A 97 8.45 0.97 6.66
N THR A 98 9.66 1.29 7.12
CA THR A 98 10.39 2.48 6.66
C THR A 98 10.66 2.42 5.17
N LEU A 99 11.11 1.27 4.64
CA LEU A 99 11.43 1.12 3.23
C LEU A 99 10.18 1.21 2.33
N VAL A 100 9.04 0.68 2.80
CA VAL A 100 7.76 0.81 2.11
C VAL A 100 7.34 2.28 2.03
N GLU A 101 7.47 3.02 3.12
CA GLU A 101 7.11 4.44 3.16
C GLU A 101 8.03 5.29 2.27
N GLU A 102 9.35 5.08 2.37
CA GLU A 102 10.33 5.74 1.49
C GLU A 102 10.08 5.42 0.01
N THR A 103 9.80 4.16 -0.31
CA THR A 103 9.50 3.73 -1.68
C THR A 103 8.21 4.39 -2.17
N ARG A 104 7.17 4.48 -1.35
CA ARG A 104 5.90 5.13 -1.70
C ARG A 104 6.11 6.60 -2.02
N VAL A 105 6.87 7.32 -1.18
CA VAL A 105 7.20 8.74 -1.39
C VAL A 105 8.06 8.93 -2.64
N GLN A 106 9.11 8.12 -2.82
CA GLN A 106 10.01 8.22 -3.98
C GLN A 106 9.29 7.86 -5.27
N LEU A 107 8.45 6.83 -5.28
CA LEU A 107 7.65 6.44 -6.45
C LEU A 107 6.64 7.53 -6.81
N GLY A 108 5.99 8.15 -5.82
CA GLY A 108 5.11 9.30 -6.03
C GLY A 108 5.83 10.47 -6.68
N LYS A 109 6.98 10.87 -6.12
CA LYS A 109 7.85 11.93 -6.67
C LYS A 109 8.32 11.61 -8.09
N ALA A 110 8.85 10.42 -8.31
CA ALA A 110 9.36 9.98 -9.62
C ALA A 110 8.25 9.85 -10.67
N ALA A 111 7.07 9.36 -10.29
CA ALA A 111 5.91 9.29 -11.18
C ALA A 111 5.43 10.69 -11.59
N ASN A 112 5.34 11.61 -10.63
CA ASN A 112 4.96 13.01 -10.87
C ASN A 112 6.01 13.74 -11.75
N GLU A 113 7.29 13.53 -11.50
CA GLU A 113 8.38 14.07 -12.32
C GLU A 113 8.35 13.51 -13.74
N LYS A 114 8.18 12.20 -13.90
CA LYS A 114 8.03 11.55 -15.22
C LYS A 114 6.83 12.09 -15.97
N LEU A 115 5.69 12.27 -15.30
CA LEU A 115 4.49 12.85 -15.88
C LEU A 115 4.71 14.30 -16.32
N ALA A 116 5.36 15.12 -15.48
CA ALA A 116 5.72 16.49 -15.81
C ALA A 116 6.65 16.57 -17.02
N ASN A 117 7.67 15.72 -17.07
CA ASN A 117 8.62 15.65 -18.18
C ASN A 117 7.92 15.19 -19.48
N SER A 118 6.97 14.25 -19.39
CA SER A 118 6.15 13.85 -20.55
C SER A 118 5.31 15.02 -21.09
N PHE A 119 4.68 15.81 -20.22
CA PHE A 119 3.95 17.00 -20.64
C PHE A 119 4.85 18.09 -21.24
N GLU A 120 6.07 18.27 -20.71
CA GLU A 120 7.05 19.17 -21.31
C GLU A 120 7.57 18.70 -22.65
N GLN A 121 7.78 17.40 -22.82
CA GLN A 121 8.16 16.82 -24.10
C GLN A 121 7.08 17.10 -25.15
N VAL A 122 5.82 16.80 -24.84
CA VAL A 122 4.68 17.08 -25.74
C VAL A 122 4.60 18.57 -26.08
N LYS A 123 4.80 19.45 -25.10
CA LYS A 123 4.88 20.91 -25.31
C LYS A 123 6.05 21.29 -26.24
N GLY A 124 7.21 20.68 -26.05
CA GLY A 124 8.41 20.87 -26.89
C GLY A 124 8.15 20.46 -28.33
N ASP A 125 7.55 19.29 -28.52
CA ASP A 125 7.18 18.73 -29.82
C ASP A 125 6.19 19.66 -30.54
N LEU A 126 5.11 20.06 -29.86
CA LEU A 126 4.13 21.05 -30.34
C LEU A 126 4.78 22.38 -30.76
N LYS A 127 5.77 22.87 -30.01
CA LYS A 127 6.48 24.11 -30.33
C LYS A 127 7.42 23.93 -31.53
N SER A 128 8.09 22.79 -31.62
CA SER A 128 9.01 22.47 -32.70
C SER A 128 8.28 22.26 -34.03
N ASP A 129 7.16 21.54 -34.01
CA ASP A 129 6.32 21.28 -35.19
C ASP A 129 5.64 22.55 -35.66
N LYS A 130 5.20 23.42 -34.74
CA LYS A 130 4.69 24.76 -35.10
C LYS A 130 5.74 25.59 -35.85
N SER A 131 7.00 25.58 -35.41
CA SER A 131 8.08 26.33 -36.05
C SER A 131 8.36 25.83 -37.46
N LYS A 132 8.40 24.50 -37.65
CA LYS A 132 8.61 23.87 -38.96
C LYS A 132 7.43 24.15 -39.90
N PHE A 133 6.19 24.00 -39.41
CA PHE A 133 4.98 24.28 -40.19
C PHE A 133 4.89 25.77 -40.58
N PHE A 134 5.27 26.68 -39.69
CA PHE A 134 5.29 28.11 -39.98
C PHE A 134 6.28 28.45 -41.10
N TRP A 135 7.50 27.89 -41.06
CA TRP A 135 8.47 28.07 -42.14
C TRP A 135 8.02 27.47 -43.47
N TRP A 136 7.37 26.30 -43.45
CA TRP A 136 6.78 25.69 -44.64
C TRP A 136 5.66 26.55 -45.23
N LEU A 137 4.80 27.11 -44.38
CA LEU A 137 3.71 27.98 -44.77
C LEU A 137 4.20 29.31 -45.33
N VAL A 138 5.23 29.92 -44.73
CA VAL A 138 5.89 31.12 -45.28
C VAL A 138 6.50 30.82 -46.66
N GLY A 139 7.11 29.65 -46.83
CA GLY A 139 7.60 29.18 -48.13
C GLY A 139 6.49 29.03 -49.17
N ALA A 140 5.33 28.48 -48.78
CA ALA A 140 4.16 28.35 -49.65
C ALA A 140 3.59 29.72 -50.07
N ILE A 141 3.52 30.68 -49.14
CA ILE A 141 3.10 32.06 -49.44
C ILE A 141 4.10 32.75 -50.38
N ALA A 142 5.39 32.65 -50.10
CA ALA A 142 6.43 33.24 -50.95
C ALA A 142 6.37 32.66 -52.37
N SER A 143 6.18 31.35 -52.50
CA SER A 143 5.96 30.67 -53.78
C SER A 143 4.73 31.19 -54.52
N LEU A 144 3.59 31.34 -53.83
CA LEU A 144 2.36 31.88 -54.43
C LEU A 144 2.54 33.33 -54.92
N VAL A 145 3.23 34.16 -54.14
CA VAL A 145 3.52 35.56 -54.51
C VAL A 145 4.47 35.61 -55.70
N ILE A 146 5.52 34.78 -55.74
CA ILE A 146 6.45 34.69 -56.87
C ILE A 146 5.72 34.18 -58.12
N ALA A 147 4.88 33.15 -58.00
CA ALA A 147 4.08 32.64 -59.12
C ALA A 147 3.12 33.70 -59.66
N THR A 148 2.46 34.47 -58.79
CA THR A 148 1.58 35.56 -59.19
C THR A 148 2.37 36.68 -59.87
N ALA A 149 3.53 37.05 -59.34
CA ALA A 149 4.41 38.05 -59.94
C ALA A 149 4.95 37.61 -61.30
N ALA A 150 5.28 36.32 -61.47
CA ALA A 150 5.72 35.75 -62.75
C ALA A 150 4.60 35.78 -63.80
N VAL A 151 3.37 35.42 -63.43
CA VAL A 151 2.20 35.51 -64.34
C VAL A 151 1.94 36.96 -64.75
N VAL A 152 2.03 37.91 -63.81
CA VAL A 152 1.87 39.34 -64.09
C VAL A 152 3.00 39.87 -64.99
N TRP A 153 4.24 39.46 -64.75
CA TRP A 153 5.39 39.83 -65.57
C TRP A 153 5.25 39.30 -67.00
N TRP A 154 4.85 38.03 -67.16
CA TRP A 154 4.66 37.40 -68.47
C TRP A 154 3.51 38.05 -69.25
N GLN A 155 2.40 38.38 -68.57
CA GLN A 155 1.30 39.15 -69.18
C GLN A 155 1.70 40.59 -69.58
N LEU A 156 2.61 41.23 -68.84
CA LEU A 156 3.13 42.56 -69.19
C LEU A 156 3.92 42.53 -70.49
N GLU A 157 4.74 41.49 -70.66
CA GLU A 157 5.66 41.34 -71.80
C GLU A 157 4.91 40.97 -73.10
N GLU A 158 3.79 40.25 -73.00
CA GLU A 158 3.05 39.73 -74.16
C GLU A 158 1.84 40.58 -74.57
N ILE A 159 1.19 41.31 -73.65
CA ILE A 159 -0.11 41.99 -73.91
C ILE A 159 -0.06 43.51 -73.65
N GLY A 160 1.02 44.03 -73.04
CA GLY A 160 1.28 45.47 -72.92
C GLY A 160 0.31 46.28 -72.04
N THR A 161 -0.79 45.70 -71.52
CA THR A 161 -1.71 46.41 -70.61
C THR A 161 -2.36 45.47 -69.57
N LEU A 162 -2.22 45.83 -68.28
CA LEU A 162 -2.89 45.16 -67.14
C LEU A 162 -4.38 45.51 -66.97
N TYR A 163 -4.91 46.40 -67.80
CA TYR A 163 -6.20 47.04 -67.58
C TYR A 163 -7.41 46.16 -67.91
N HIS A 164 -7.24 45.08 -68.67
CA HIS A 164 -8.34 44.19 -69.07
C HIS A 164 -8.68 43.08 -68.05
N LEU A 165 -7.95 42.98 -66.94
CA LEU A 165 -8.25 41.96 -65.92
C LEU A 165 -9.53 42.32 -65.15
N SER A 166 -10.63 41.64 -65.48
CA SER A 166 -11.95 41.86 -64.90
C SER A 166 -11.92 41.74 -63.36
N PHE A 167 -12.55 42.69 -62.67
CA PHE A 167 -12.69 42.73 -61.20
C PHE A 167 -12.93 41.37 -60.50
N PRO A 168 -13.80 40.46 -60.98
CA PRO A 168 -13.99 39.14 -60.37
C PRO A 168 -12.73 38.25 -60.36
N VAL A 169 -11.85 38.36 -61.37
CA VAL A 169 -10.59 37.61 -61.42
C VAL A 169 -9.66 38.05 -60.29
N ARG A 170 -9.66 39.34 -59.94
CA ARG A 170 -8.85 39.89 -58.84
C ARG A 170 -9.33 39.37 -57.47
N ILE A 171 -10.64 39.26 -57.26
CA ILE A 171 -11.22 38.70 -56.03
C ILE A 171 -10.92 37.19 -55.94
N ALA A 172 -11.02 36.46 -57.06
CA ALA A 172 -10.69 35.04 -57.10
C ALA A 172 -9.20 34.80 -56.76
N LEU A 173 -8.31 35.70 -57.16
CA LEU A 173 -6.88 35.67 -56.83
C LEU A 173 -6.59 35.99 -55.36
N LEU A 174 -7.39 36.86 -54.74
CA LEU A 174 -7.27 37.25 -53.32
C LEU A 174 -7.92 36.24 -52.35
N SER A 175 -8.91 35.46 -52.81
CA SER A 175 -9.64 34.48 -52.00
C SER A 175 -8.72 33.45 -51.29
N PRO A 176 -7.75 32.81 -51.97
CA PRO A 176 -6.80 31.89 -51.33
C PRO A 176 -5.98 32.56 -50.22
N ILE A 177 -5.61 33.84 -50.39
CA ILE A 177 -4.79 34.60 -49.43
C ILE A 177 -5.61 34.90 -48.17
N ILE A 178 -6.87 35.33 -48.34
CA ILE A 178 -7.78 35.60 -47.21
C ILE A 178 -8.07 34.31 -46.43
N TYR A 179 -8.33 33.20 -47.14
CA TYR A 179 -8.51 31.89 -46.50
C TYR A 179 -7.26 31.47 -45.71
N LEU A 180 -6.06 31.67 -46.28
CA LEU A 180 -4.79 31.37 -45.61
C LEU A 180 -4.62 32.19 -44.31
N ILE A 181 -4.92 33.49 -44.33
CA ILE A 181 -4.82 34.34 -43.14
C ILE A 181 -5.76 33.85 -42.03
N VAL A 182 -7.00 33.52 -42.37
CA VAL A 182 -7.98 32.98 -41.41
C VAL A 182 -7.55 31.62 -40.89
N PHE A 183 -7.03 30.75 -41.76
CA PHE A 183 -6.53 29.43 -41.41
C PHE A 183 -5.32 29.50 -40.46
N ILE A 184 -4.31 30.32 -40.78
CA ILE A 184 -3.14 30.56 -39.90
C ILE A 184 -3.59 31.06 -38.53
N LYS A 185 -4.53 32.02 -38.50
CA LYS A 185 -5.04 32.57 -37.24
C LYS A 185 -5.75 31.50 -36.40
N SER A 186 -6.58 30.67 -37.02
CA SER A 186 -7.27 29.57 -36.36
C SER A 186 -6.28 28.55 -35.79
N GLU A 187 -5.31 28.13 -36.61
CA GLU A 187 -4.33 27.11 -36.22
C GLU A 187 -3.33 27.63 -35.18
N TYR A 188 -2.92 28.90 -35.28
CA TYR A 188 -2.10 29.56 -34.26
C TYR A 188 -2.78 29.58 -32.91
N ASN A 189 -4.07 29.94 -32.87
CA ASN A 189 -4.86 29.97 -31.64
C ASN A 189 -5.02 28.57 -31.05
N ARG A 190 -5.31 27.57 -31.89
CA ARG A 190 -5.41 26.17 -31.45
C ARG A 190 -4.08 25.69 -30.84
N ALA A 191 -2.96 25.88 -31.55
CA ALA A 191 -1.65 25.48 -31.06
C ALA A 191 -1.25 26.22 -29.78
N ARG A 192 -1.56 27.52 -29.68
CA ARG A 192 -1.31 28.32 -28.46
C ARG A 192 -2.09 27.76 -27.26
N ASN A 193 -3.36 27.46 -27.46
CA ASN A 193 -4.23 26.89 -26.44
C ASN A 193 -3.72 25.52 -25.94
N LEU A 194 -3.33 24.63 -26.85
CA LEU A 194 -2.72 23.34 -26.47
C LEU A 194 -1.43 23.55 -25.65
N ILE A 195 -0.54 24.43 -26.09
CA ILE A 195 0.72 24.71 -25.38
C ILE A 195 0.46 25.23 -23.96
N GLU A 196 -0.52 26.12 -23.80
CA GLU A 196 -0.91 26.62 -22.47
C GLU A 196 -1.50 25.50 -21.61
N GLU A 197 -2.36 24.64 -22.15
CA GLU A 197 -2.94 23.52 -21.42
C GLU A 197 -1.88 22.49 -20.97
N TYR A 198 -0.93 22.13 -21.85
CA TYR A 198 0.15 21.21 -21.49
C TYR A 198 1.16 21.83 -20.52
N THR A 199 1.44 23.13 -20.64
CA THR A 199 2.28 23.85 -19.67
C THR A 199 1.62 23.84 -18.29
N PHE A 200 0.32 24.07 -18.26
CA PHE A 200 -0.47 24.04 -17.06
C PHE A 200 -0.48 22.63 -16.43
N LYS A 201 -0.78 21.57 -17.21
CA LYS A 201 -0.71 20.16 -16.76
C LYS A 201 0.67 19.77 -16.21
N ALA A 202 1.75 20.21 -16.85
CA ALA A 202 3.11 19.99 -16.36
C ALA A 202 3.35 20.68 -15.00
N ALA A 203 2.86 21.91 -14.83
CA ALA A 203 2.97 22.64 -13.57
C ALA A 203 2.18 21.97 -12.44
N ILE A 204 0.97 21.43 -12.71
CA ILE A 204 0.23 20.64 -11.73
C ILE A 204 1.03 19.40 -11.33
N ALA A 205 1.47 18.61 -12.30
CA ALA A 205 2.16 17.35 -12.04
C ALA A 205 3.39 17.57 -11.13
N ARG A 206 4.16 18.65 -11.34
CA ARG A 206 5.31 18.98 -10.48
C ARG A 206 4.94 19.40 -9.07
N SER A 207 3.85 20.14 -8.92
CA SER A 207 3.46 20.69 -7.62
C SER A 207 2.56 19.75 -6.81
N PHE A 208 2.01 18.71 -7.44
CA PHE A 208 1.06 17.79 -6.83
C PHE A 208 1.59 17.13 -5.54
N GLU A 209 2.84 16.66 -5.51
CA GLU A 209 3.39 16.02 -4.30
C GLU A 209 3.52 17.01 -3.13
N ALA A 210 3.94 18.25 -3.40
CA ALA A 210 4.04 19.29 -2.37
C ALA A 210 2.66 19.65 -1.79
N TYR A 211 1.62 19.69 -2.62
CA TYR A 211 0.24 19.91 -2.15
C TYR A 211 -0.31 18.72 -1.39
N LYS A 212 -0.02 17.50 -1.84
CA LYS A 212 -0.40 16.28 -1.13
C LYS A 212 0.25 16.25 0.28
N GLU A 213 1.52 16.62 0.39
CA GLU A 213 2.24 16.74 1.66
C GLU A 213 1.63 17.81 2.58
N ILE A 214 1.23 18.96 2.04
CA ILE A 214 0.51 20.00 2.81
C ILE A 214 -0.84 19.45 3.31
N VAL A 215 -1.60 18.76 2.47
CA VAL A 215 -2.94 18.24 2.83
C VAL A 215 -2.84 17.09 3.84
N GLU A 216 -1.89 16.17 3.67
CA GLU A 216 -1.67 15.04 4.58
C GLU A 216 -1.04 15.50 5.91
N GLY A 217 -0.16 16.50 5.90
CA GLY A 217 0.47 17.09 7.09
C GLY A 217 -0.44 18.03 7.89
N THR A 218 -1.57 18.48 7.31
CA THR A 218 -2.57 19.25 8.04
C THR A 218 -3.49 18.28 8.80
N GLU A 219 -2.99 17.70 9.89
CA GLU A 219 -3.79 16.82 10.75
C GLU A 219 -5.06 17.53 11.22
N LEU A 220 -6.23 17.07 10.74
CA LEU A 220 -7.58 16.96 11.34
C LEU A 220 -8.15 18.10 12.22
N LYS A 221 -7.45 19.23 12.39
CA LYS A 221 -7.84 20.41 13.18
C LYS A 221 -8.12 21.63 12.32
N ALA A 222 -7.64 21.63 11.07
CA ALA A 222 -8.10 22.56 10.06
C ALA A 222 -9.54 22.17 9.73
N SER A 223 -10.50 23.03 10.04
CA SER A 223 -11.91 22.77 9.83
C SER A 223 -12.15 22.31 8.39
N LYS A 224 -13.23 21.55 8.16
CA LYS A 224 -13.68 21.16 6.81
C LYS A 224 -13.72 22.35 5.83
N GLU A 225 -13.85 23.56 6.37
CA GLU A 225 -13.79 24.84 5.68
C GLU A 225 -12.37 25.25 5.26
N THR A 226 -11.34 25.10 6.11
CA THR A 226 -9.94 25.34 5.73
C THR A 226 -9.47 24.33 4.69
N LEU A 227 -9.80 23.05 4.87
CA LEU A 227 -9.50 22.01 3.87
C LEU A 227 -10.25 22.31 2.56
N GLY A 228 -11.54 22.67 2.65
CA GLY A 228 -12.35 23.07 1.50
C GLY A 228 -11.82 24.33 0.81
N PHE A 229 -11.30 25.31 1.55
CA PHE A 229 -10.68 26.51 1.02
C PHE A 229 -9.36 26.20 0.33
N ILE A 230 -8.51 25.34 0.90
CA ILE A 230 -7.27 24.89 0.27
C ILE A 230 -7.61 24.13 -1.01
N LEU A 231 -8.53 23.16 -0.95
CA LEU A 231 -8.93 22.33 -2.09
C LEU A 231 -9.61 23.16 -3.20
N LYS A 232 -10.40 24.16 -2.82
CA LYS A 232 -11.03 25.11 -3.75
C LYS A 232 -10.02 26.08 -4.34
N SER A 233 -9.12 26.66 -3.54
CA SER A 233 -8.06 27.55 -4.04
C SER A 233 -7.12 26.81 -4.99
N ILE A 234 -6.83 25.55 -4.67
CA ILE A 234 -6.14 24.59 -5.53
C ILE A 234 -6.95 24.35 -6.80
N SER A 235 -8.23 24.01 -6.71
CA SER A 235 -9.10 23.78 -7.88
C SER A 235 -9.25 25.02 -8.77
N ASP A 236 -9.31 26.21 -8.18
CA ASP A 236 -9.45 27.49 -8.88
C ASP A 236 -8.13 27.87 -9.57
N LEU A 237 -6.99 27.72 -8.88
CA LEU A 237 -5.64 27.86 -9.45
C LEU A 237 -5.37 26.80 -10.52
N TYR A 238 -5.97 25.61 -10.37
CA TYR A 238 -5.88 24.50 -11.29
C TYR A 238 -7.00 24.42 -12.34
N SER A 239 -7.81 25.48 -12.47
CA SER A 239 -8.75 25.56 -13.57
C SER A 239 -7.98 25.75 -14.88
N SER A 240 -8.20 24.85 -15.85
CA SER A 240 -7.49 24.92 -17.14
C SER A 240 -7.67 26.32 -17.77
N PRO A 241 -6.61 26.99 -18.24
CA PRO A 241 -6.70 28.30 -18.86
C PRO A 241 -7.74 28.36 -19.99
N MET A 242 -7.91 27.23 -20.71
CA MET A 242 -8.90 27.09 -21.78
C MET A 242 -10.35 27.12 -21.30
N VAL A 243 -10.64 26.64 -20.08
CA VAL A 243 -11.99 26.68 -19.51
C VAL A 243 -12.40 28.13 -19.23
N ASN A 244 -11.47 28.93 -18.70
CA ASN A 244 -11.71 30.35 -18.43
C ASN A 244 -11.87 31.15 -19.73
N ILE A 245 -11.09 30.85 -20.78
CA ILE A 245 -11.22 31.48 -22.10
C ILE A 245 -12.53 31.09 -22.79
N LYS A 246 -12.98 29.83 -22.67
CA LYS A 246 -14.25 29.38 -23.23
C LYS A 246 -15.44 30.07 -22.57
N ASN A 247 -15.46 30.13 -21.24
CA ASN A 247 -16.54 30.77 -20.49
C ASN A 247 -16.65 32.28 -20.79
N ASN A 248 -15.52 32.98 -20.91
CA ASN A 248 -15.52 34.40 -21.32
C ASN A 248 -15.98 34.61 -22.78
N ARG A 249 -15.62 33.70 -23.70
CA ARG A 249 -16.07 33.77 -25.10
C ARG A 249 -17.56 33.54 -25.28
N ASP A 250 -18.14 32.65 -24.49
CA ASP A 250 -19.58 32.37 -24.56
C ASP A 250 -20.39 33.57 -24.01
N GLY A 251 -19.89 34.25 -22.97
CA GLY A 251 -20.46 35.52 -22.49
C GLY A 251 -20.34 36.69 -23.48
N GLU A 252 -19.21 36.83 -24.20
CA GLU A 252 -19.06 37.85 -25.25
C GLU A 252 -19.98 37.61 -26.46
N LYS A 253 -20.21 36.35 -26.83
CA LYS A 253 -21.14 35.99 -27.91
C LYS A 253 -22.58 36.34 -27.55
N GLU A 254 -23.02 36.07 -26.33
CA GLU A 254 -24.35 36.49 -25.86
C GLU A 254 -24.50 38.02 -25.90
N SER A 255 -23.48 38.76 -25.46
CA SER A 255 -23.47 40.24 -25.49
C SER A 255 -23.52 40.80 -26.92
N SER A 256 -22.75 40.23 -27.84
CA SER A 256 -22.72 40.69 -29.24
C SER A 256 -23.99 40.32 -30.02
N ILE A 257 -24.64 39.19 -29.71
CA ILE A 257 -25.98 38.82 -30.23
C ILE A 257 -27.06 39.78 -29.66
N ALA A 258 -26.95 40.19 -28.40
CA ALA A 258 -27.84 41.18 -27.79
C ALA A 258 -27.72 42.57 -28.44
N ILE A 259 -26.50 43.02 -28.77
CA ILE A 259 -26.29 44.30 -29.46
C ILE A 259 -26.80 44.24 -30.91
N ALA A 260 -26.55 43.15 -31.63
CA ALA A 260 -27.01 42.99 -33.01
C ALA A 260 -28.55 42.98 -33.11
N SER A 261 -29.23 42.31 -32.15
CA SER A 261 -30.69 42.31 -32.08
C SER A 261 -31.27 43.67 -31.69
N GLN A 262 -30.63 44.43 -30.81
CA GLN A 262 -31.03 45.81 -30.51
C GLN A 262 -30.89 46.74 -31.73
N VAL A 263 -29.78 46.66 -32.48
CA VAL A 263 -29.58 47.46 -33.70
C VAL A 263 -30.61 47.09 -34.78
N GLN A 264 -30.91 45.80 -34.94
CA GLN A 264 -31.92 45.34 -35.89
C GLN A 264 -33.32 45.86 -35.53
N ASN A 265 -33.66 45.90 -34.24
CA ASN A 265 -34.94 46.45 -33.77
C ASN A 265 -35.04 47.97 -34.00
N ILE A 266 -33.95 48.72 -33.80
CA ILE A 266 -33.91 50.16 -34.07
C ILE A 266 -34.08 50.46 -35.57
N ILE A 267 -33.42 49.69 -36.43
CA ILE A 267 -33.55 49.84 -37.90
C ILE A 267 -34.98 49.50 -38.37
N LYS A 268 -35.61 48.49 -37.75
CA LYS A 268 -36.97 48.07 -38.08
C LYS A 268 -38.03 49.07 -37.60
N ASP A 269 -37.82 49.70 -36.45
CA ASP A 269 -38.68 50.78 -35.94
C ASP A 269 -38.53 52.08 -36.74
N GLY A 270 -37.31 52.37 -37.22
CA GLY A 270 -37.03 53.51 -38.11
C GLY A 270 -37.66 53.40 -39.49
N MET A 271 -37.75 52.18 -40.06
CA MET A 271 -38.41 51.95 -41.36
C MET A 271 -39.94 51.94 -41.30
N ASN A 272 -40.55 51.80 -40.11
CA ASN A 272 -42.00 51.75 -39.96
C ASN A 272 -42.63 53.12 -39.61
N LYS A 273 -41.78 54.16 -39.48
CA LYS A 273 -42.17 55.55 -39.18
C LYS A 273 -41.93 56.54 -40.35
N SER A 274 -41.56 56.04 -41.53
CA SER A 274 -41.49 56.82 -42.77
C SER A 274 -42.53 56.35 -43.77
#